data_AF-A0A7U9L2S2-F1
#
_entry.id   AF-A0A7U9L2S2-F1
#
_cell.length_a   1.000
_cell.length_b   1.000
_cell.length_c   1.000
_cell.angle_alpha   90.00
_cell.angle_beta   90.00
_cell.angle_gamma   90.00
#
_symmetry.space_group_name_H-M   'P 1'
#
loop_
_entity.id
_entity.type
_entity.pdbx_description
1 polymer ?
#
loop_
_entity_poly.entity_id
_entity_poly.type
_entity_poly.pdbx_seq_one_letter_code
_entity_poly.pdbx_strand_id
1 'polypeptide(L)'
;MTYRLVVAREARSRLNALRRDDARAARLVGEAVTALLEQGPRLGPPLVVPVGADLRAGEPREALDYWYQRQLTLLTKVRRAVAEAAACRRQLDHHTTELTKQARRLADLGAQAAASGRGDLAREAKDHWSAVRHQQVLLGEARADVREREAALLGISRRVQNQVDLFRSRRAGVEAVQRAGRAQQGAHEACCEADGAADADAAPCAAADGAVAKARAVACDMVTEAERLERAVEEPLGARPSETELYELRLRALTGRDLRVLCTVETGKAAGGTGAAEAVALLAVAADRTQWWEWYEYALPLARKRLARRESAGRGPGAEDENFCGGGNLLRDWYPGRDEDRHRGAASLMARNRGQRLASVRRHRGLTQEQVAARMGVPAARVAAVEEGEPGAVEVCTLAAYVAALSGRLEIVAEFDTERLVLG
;
A
#
# COMPACT_ATOMS: atom_id res chain seq x y z
N MET A 1 -15.26 14.04 11.84
CA MET A 1 -15.58 12.93 10.91
C MET A 1 -15.39 11.63 11.66
N THR A 2 -16.38 10.74 11.70
CA THR A 2 -16.25 9.49 12.46
C THR A 2 -16.37 8.31 11.50
N TYR A 3 -15.27 7.59 11.31
CA TYR A 3 -15.26 6.42 10.43
C TYR A 3 -16.09 5.29 11.05
N ARG A 4 -16.83 4.54 10.22
CA ARG A 4 -17.47 3.30 10.68
C ARG A 4 -16.45 2.17 10.75
N LEU A 5 -16.45 1.39 11.83
CA LEU A 5 -15.58 0.22 11.97
C LEU A 5 -16.22 -1.04 11.40
N VAL A 6 -15.47 -1.76 10.56
CA VAL A 6 -15.75 -3.14 10.16
C VAL A 6 -14.50 -3.99 10.35
N VAL A 7 -14.67 -5.24 10.76
CA VAL A 7 -13.56 -6.14 11.10
C VAL A 7 -13.75 -7.47 10.39
N ALA A 8 -12.71 -7.95 9.70
CA ALA A 8 -12.70 -9.29 9.14
C ALA A 8 -12.85 -10.33 10.27
N ARG A 9 -13.69 -11.36 10.10
CA ARG A 9 -14.00 -12.32 11.18
C ARG A 9 -12.77 -12.98 11.79
N GLU A 10 -11.78 -13.35 10.99
CA GLU A 10 -10.51 -13.89 11.50
C GLU A 10 -9.68 -12.85 12.28
N ALA A 11 -9.69 -11.59 11.85
CA ALA A 11 -9.07 -10.50 12.61
C ALA A 11 -9.80 -10.30 13.94
N ARG A 12 -11.13 -10.40 13.97
CA ARG A 12 -11.92 -10.39 15.21
C ARG A 12 -11.58 -11.58 16.12
N SER A 13 -11.42 -12.78 15.57
CA SER A 13 -10.96 -13.94 16.33
C SER A 13 -9.57 -13.72 16.93
N ARG A 14 -8.64 -13.13 16.17
CA ARG A 14 -7.31 -12.76 16.67
C ARG A 14 -7.35 -11.67 17.73
N LEU A 15 -8.19 -10.65 17.58
CA LEU A 15 -8.43 -9.63 18.60
C LEU A 15 -9.00 -10.24 19.89
N ASN A 16 -9.91 -11.21 19.77
CA ASN A 16 -10.46 -11.93 20.93
C ASN A 16 -9.40 -12.80 21.63
N ALA A 17 -8.51 -13.45 20.88
CA ALA A 17 -7.37 -14.17 21.44
C ALA A 17 -6.42 -13.20 22.16
N LEU A 18 -6.04 -12.10 21.51
CA LEU A 18 -5.19 -11.06 22.10
C LEU A 18 -5.78 -10.51 23.40
N ARG A 19 -7.09 -10.29 23.47
CA ARG A 19 -7.77 -9.83 24.70
C ARG A 19 -7.63 -10.83 25.86
N ARG A 20 -7.62 -12.13 25.57
CA ARG A 20 -7.46 -13.19 26.58
C ARG A 20 -6.00 -13.32 27.02
N ASP A 21 -5.07 -13.25 26.05
CA ASP A 21 -3.66 -13.56 26.28
C ASP A 21 -2.88 -12.35 26.83
N ASP A 22 -3.15 -11.14 26.32
CA ASP A 22 -2.52 -9.89 26.77
C ASP A 22 -3.53 -8.73 26.74
N ALA A 23 -4.20 -8.52 27.88
CA ALA A 23 -5.15 -7.44 28.04
C ALA A 23 -4.53 -6.04 27.84
N ARG A 24 -3.23 -5.85 28.11
CA ARG A 24 -2.56 -4.55 27.89
C ARG A 24 -2.37 -4.30 26.40
N ALA A 25 -1.91 -5.30 25.65
CA ALA A 25 -1.80 -5.20 24.20
C ALA A 25 -3.16 -4.96 23.54
N ALA A 26 -4.22 -5.60 24.03
CA ALA A 26 -5.58 -5.37 23.56
C ALA A 26 -6.08 -3.94 23.85
N ARG A 27 -5.75 -3.34 25.01
CA ARG A 27 -6.03 -1.91 25.26
C ARG A 27 -5.35 -1.02 24.23
N LEU A 28 -4.04 -1.20 24.04
CA LEU A 28 -3.26 -0.40 23.10
C LEU A 28 -3.83 -0.47 21.66
N VAL A 29 -4.21 -1.67 21.21
CA VAL A 29 -4.87 -1.83 19.89
C VAL A 29 -6.21 -1.10 19.85
N GLY A 30 -7.02 -1.19 20.89
CA GLY A 30 -8.30 -0.48 20.98
C GLY A 30 -8.15 1.04 20.97
N GLU A 31 -7.16 1.56 21.69
CA GLU A 31 -6.81 2.99 21.71
C GLU A 31 -6.33 3.46 20.33
N ALA A 32 -5.46 2.68 19.66
CA ALA A 32 -4.95 3.00 18.33
C ALA A 32 -6.03 2.93 17.24
N VAL A 33 -6.90 1.92 17.27
CA VAL A 33 -8.06 1.84 16.36
C VAL A 33 -9.02 3.00 16.62
N THR A 34 -9.21 3.41 17.87
CA THR A 34 -10.04 4.58 18.21
C THR A 34 -9.46 5.87 17.62
N ALA A 35 -8.15 6.10 17.77
CA ALA A 35 -7.48 7.24 17.16
C ALA A 35 -7.66 7.24 15.63
N LEU A 36 -7.53 6.06 14.99
CA LEU A 36 -7.75 5.91 13.56
C LEU A 36 -9.20 6.19 13.14
N LEU A 37 -10.20 5.82 13.95
CA LEU A 37 -11.61 6.10 13.64
C LEU A 37 -11.98 7.58 13.82
N GLU A 38 -11.20 8.34 14.59
CA GLU A 38 -11.39 9.78 14.81
C GLU A 38 -10.68 10.64 13.75
N GLN A 39 -9.46 10.27 13.35
CA GLN A 39 -8.60 11.09 12.49
C GLN A 39 -8.29 10.46 11.12
N GLY A 40 -8.64 9.19 10.94
CA GLY A 40 -8.40 8.46 9.69
C GLY A 40 -6.90 8.31 9.37
N PRO A 41 -6.57 8.12 8.08
CA PRO A 41 -5.19 7.92 7.64
C PRO A 41 -4.31 9.18 7.78
N ARG A 42 -4.92 10.36 8.06
CA ARG A 42 -4.21 11.64 8.27
C ARG A 42 -3.30 11.63 9.50
N LEU A 43 -3.50 10.68 10.42
CA LEU A 43 -2.59 10.45 11.54
C LEU A 43 -1.15 10.31 11.07
N GLY A 44 -0.93 9.59 9.96
CA GLY A 44 0.39 9.41 9.37
C GLY A 44 1.40 8.72 10.29
N PRO A 45 2.65 8.59 9.85
CA PRO A 45 3.70 7.90 10.59
C PRO A 45 4.07 8.65 11.88
N PRO A 46 4.58 7.97 12.92
CA PRO A 46 4.83 6.53 12.97
C PRO A 46 3.60 5.66 13.27
N LEU A 47 2.46 6.22 13.67
CA LEU A 47 1.29 5.44 14.09
C LEU A 47 0.57 4.76 12.92
N VAL A 48 0.30 5.48 11.83
CA VAL A 48 -0.42 4.97 10.65
C VAL A 48 0.48 5.11 9.44
N VAL A 49 0.85 3.98 8.84
CA VAL A 49 1.80 3.96 7.74
C VAL A 49 1.16 3.26 6.54
N PRO A 50 1.17 3.85 5.33
CA PRO A 50 0.80 3.12 4.14
C PRO A 50 1.65 1.85 4.04
N VAL A 51 1.03 0.70 3.81
CA VAL A 51 1.74 -0.55 3.54
C VAL A 51 2.59 -0.34 2.30
N GLY A 52 3.90 -0.18 2.50
CA GLY A 52 4.85 0.28 1.48
C GLY A 52 5.72 1.46 1.89
N ALA A 53 5.25 2.35 2.77
CA ALA A 53 5.98 3.56 3.15
C ALA A 53 7.13 3.31 4.14
N ASP A 54 7.02 2.33 5.05
CA ASP A 54 8.13 1.96 5.93
C ASP A 54 9.19 1.07 5.27
N LEU A 55 8.99 0.66 4.02
CA LEU A 55 10.11 0.19 3.19
C LEU A 55 11.06 1.34 2.81
N ARG A 56 10.56 2.57 2.78
CA ARG A 56 11.38 3.75 2.51
C ARG A 56 12.12 4.24 3.75
N ALA A 57 11.70 3.84 4.96
CA ALA A 57 12.25 4.34 6.23
C ALA A 57 12.88 3.25 7.13
N GLY A 58 12.63 1.96 6.93
CA GLY A 58 13.18 0.83 7.70
C GLY A 58 14.55 0.30 7.22
N GLU A 59 14.90 -0.95 7.56
CA GLU A 59 16.10 -1.62 7.01
C GLU A 59 16.00 -1.71 5.48
N PRO A 60 16.92 -1.12 4.71
CA PRO A 60 16.81 -1.05 3.25
C PRO A 60 16.75 -2.42 2.56
N ARG A 61 17.32 -3.44 3.20
CA ARG A 61 17.33 -4.81 2.68
C ARG A 61 15.92 -5.39 2.56
N GLU A 62 15.17 -5.38 3.67
CA GLU A 62 13.79 -5.89 3.71
C GLU A 62 12.90 -5.16 2.69
N ALA A 63 13.18 -3.88 2.53
CA ALA A 63 12.47 -3.04 1.58
C ALA A 63 12.70 -3.46 0.12
N LEU A 64 13.96 -3.61 -0.25
CA LEU A 64 14.31 -4.03 -1.59
C LEU A 64 13.83 -5.46 -1.88
N ASP A 65 13.83 -6.35 -0.89
CA ASP A 65 13.33 -7.72 -1.06
C ASP A 65 11.83 -7.78 -1.36
N TYR A 66 10.99 -7.02 -0.65
CA TYR A 66 9.57 -6.90 -0.97
C TYR A 66 9.33 -6.37 -2.38
N TRP A 67 10.00 -5.28 -2.76
CA TRP A 67 9.79 -4.65 -4.06
C TRP A 67 10.26 -5.56 -5.20
N TYR A 68 11.33 -6.31 -4.99
CA TYR A 68 11.75 -7.36 -5.91
C TYR A 68 10.66 -8.43 -6.09
N GLN A 69 10.11 -8.96 -4.99
CA GLN A 69 9.01 -9.94 -5.05
C GLN A 69 7.74 -9.37 -5.69
N ARG A 70 7.44 -8.10 -5.44
CA ARG A 70 6.30 -7.40 -6.07
C ARG A 70 6.48 -7.29 -7.57
N GLN A 71 7.68 -6.95 -8.05
CA GLN A 71 7.97 -6.88 -9.49
C GLN A 71 7.90 -8.26 -10.15
N LEU A 72 8.34 -9.34 -9.50
CA LEU A 72 8.15 -10.71 -10.00
C LEU A 72 6.67 -11.10 -10.09
N THR A 73 5.86 -10.67 -9.12
CA THR A 73 4.41 -10.87 -9.14
C THR A 73 3.78 -10.11 -10.31
N LEU A 74 4.14 -8.85 -10.53
CA LEU A 74 3.67 -8.04 -11.66
C LEU A 74 4.07 -8.68 -13.00
N LEU A 75 5.32 -9.12 -13.14
CA LEU A 75 5.81 -9.82 -14.33
C LEU A 75 4.98 -11.09 -14.61
N THR A 76 4.68 -11.88 -13.57
CA THR A 76 3.85 -13.08 -13.70
C THR A 76 2.43 -12.74 -14.16
N LYS A 77 1.82 -11.69 -13.61
CA LYS A 77 0.50 -11.19 -14.03
C LYS A 77 0.50 -10.74 -15.49
N VAL A 78 1.49 -9.95 -15.91
CA VAL A 78 1.62 -9.47 -17.29
C VAL A 78 1.82 -10.66 -18.24
N ARG A 79 2.69 -11.62 -17.91
CA ARG A 79 2.89 -12.84 -18.72
C ARG A 79 1.60 -13.66 -18.87
N ARG A 80 0.81 -13.75 -17.80
CA ARG A 80 -0.52 -14.38 -17.86
C ARG A 80 -1.47 -13.61 -18.78
N ALA A 81 -1.55 -12.29 -18.68
CA ALA A 81 -2.37 -11.47 -19.56
C ALA A 81 -1.97 -11.61 -21.04
N VAL A 82 -0.66 -11.68 -21.35
CA VAL A 82 -0.15 -11.99 -22.69
C VAL A 82 -0.63 -13.37 -23.16
N ALA A 83 -0.56 -14.38 -22.31
CA ALA A 83 -0.98 -15.73 -22.66
C ALA A 83 -2.50 -15.81 -22.92
N GLU A 84 -3.30 -15.12 -22.12
CA GLU A 84 -4.76 -14.99 -22.30
C GLU A 84 -5.09 -14.26 -23.61
N ALA A 85 -4.43 -13.14 -23.91
CA ALA A 85 -4.61 -12.41 -25.18
C ALA A 85 -4.24 -13.29 -26.40
N ALA A 86 -3.12 -14.01 -26.31
CA ALA A 86 -2.69 -14.94 -27.37
C ALA A 86 -3.68 -16.10 -27.55
N ALA A 87 -4.30 -16.60 -26.47
CA ALA A 87 -5.34 -17.62 -26.55
C ALA A 87 -6.61 -17.09 -27.23
N CYS A 88 -7.09 -15.89 -26.84
CA CYS A 88 -8.21 -15.23 -27.49
C CYS A 88 -7.96 -15.02 -28.99
N ARG A 89 -6.76 -14.55 -29.38
CA ARG A 89 -6.39 -14.40 -30.79
C ARG A 89 -6.45 -15.74 -31.53
N ARG A 90 -5.91 -16.82 -30.96
CA ARG A 90 -5.96 -18.16 -31.59
C ARG A 90 -7.39 -18.66 -31.76
N GLN A 91 -8.28 -18.39 -30.82
CA GLN A 91 -9.70 -18.73 -30.93
C GLN A 91 -10.38 -17.95 -32.06
N LEU A 92 -10.13 -16.64 -32.17
CA LEU A 92 -10.62 -15.82 -33.28
C LEU A 92 -10.06 -16.27 -34.64
N ASP A 93 -8.78 -16.67 -34.70
CA ASP A 93 -8.14 -17.23 -35.89
C ASP A 93 -8.85 -18.52 -36.34
N HIS A 94 -9.20 -19.39 -35.38
CA HIS A 94 -9.94 -20.61 -35.66
C HIS A 94 -11.36 -20.32 -36.20
N HIS A 95 -12.14 -19.45 -35.54
CA HIS A 95 -13.47 -19.07 -36.02
C HIS A 95 -13.43 -18.43 -37.41
N THR A 96 -12.45 -17.56 -37.68
CA THR A 96 -12.25 -16.96 -39.01
C THR A 96 -11.99 -18.03 -40.06
N THR A 97 -11.21 -19.06 -39.73
CA THR A 97 -10.90 -20.19 -40.63
C THR A 97 -12.15 -21.01 -40.93
N GLU A 98 -13.00 -21.27 -39.93
CA GLU A 98 -14.27 -21.99 -40.12
C GLU A 98 -15.26 -21.21 -40.99
N LEU A 99 -15.45 -19.92 -40.73
CA LEU A 99 -16.28 -19.05 -41.59
C LEU A 99 -15.74 -18.99 -43.02
N THR A 100 -14.41 -19.04 -43.20
CA THR A 100 -13.79 -19.08 -44.54
C THR A 100 -14.14 -20.36 -45.29
N LYS A 101 -14.15 -21.51 -44.61
CA LYS A 101 -14.60 -22.78 -45.21
C LYS A 101 -16.09 -22.73 -45.57
N GLN A 102 -16.93 -22.19 -44.70
CA GLN A 102 -18.36 -22.02 -44.95
C GLN A 102 -18.64 -21.11 -46.14
N ALA A 103 -17.95 -19.96 -46.22
CA ALA A 103 -18.06 -19.03 -47.33
C ALA A 103 -17.65 -19.69 -48.66
N ARG A 104 -16.58 -20.49 -48.69
CA ARG A 104 -16.18 -21.24 -49.90
C ARG A 104 -17.26 -22.25 -50.32
N ARG A 105 -17.79 -23.04 -49.39
CA ARG A 105 -18.87 -24.00 -49.68
C ARG A 105 -20.12 -23.32 -50.25
N LEU A 106 -20.55 -22.21 -49.66
CA LEU A 106 -21.71 -21.44 -50.15
C LEU A 106 -21.46 -20.86 -51.55
N ALA A 107 -20.22 -20.41 -51.83
CA ALA A 107 -19.84 -19.93 -53.15
C ALA A 107 -19.88 -21.05 -54.21
N ASP A 108 -19.34 -22.23 -53.88
CA ASP A 108 -19.34 -23.39 -54.78
C ASP A 108 -20.77 -23.87 -55.09
N LEU A 109 -21.63 -23.95 -54.06
CA LEU A 109 -23.05 -24.31 -54.21
C LEU A 109 -23.81 -23.29 -55.07
N GLY A 110 -23.57 -21.99 -54.84
CA GLY A 110 -24.16 -20.92 -55.64
C GLY A 110 -23.74 -20.99 -57.11
N ALA A 111 -22.47 -21.27 -57.38
CA ALA A 111 -21.96 -21.44 -58.75
C ALA A 111 -22.57 -22.66 -59.46
N GLN A 112 -22.70 -23.79 -58.75
CA GLN A 112 -23.34 -25.00 -59.29
C GLN A 112 -24.83 -24.78 -59.59
N ALA A 113 -25.56 -24.12 -58.68
CA ALA A 113 -26.97 -23.77 -58.88
C ALA A 113 -27.17 -22.85 -60.09
N ALA A 114 -26.28 -21.87 -60.27
CA ALA A 114 -26.30 -20.97 -61.42
C ALA A 114 -26.03 -21.72 -62.74
N ALA A 115 -25.02 -22.60 -62.77
CA ALA A 115 -24.70 -23.43 -63.93
C ALA A 115 -25.86 -24.39 -64.31
N SER A 116 -26.65 -24.81 -63.33
CA SER A 116 -27.82 -25.69 -63.51
C SER A 116 -29.12 -24.93 -63.87
N GLY A 117 -29.06 -23.60 -64.03
CA GLY A 117 -30.22 -22.76 -64.35
C GLY A 117 -31.18 -22.48 -63.17
N ARG A 118 -30.81 -22.82 -61.94
CA ARG A 118 -31.67 -22.61 -60.74
C ARG A 118 -31.36 -21.26 -60.08
N GLY A 119 -31.88 -20.19 -60.66
CA GLY A 119 -31.58 -18.81 -60.25
C GLY A 119 -31.92 -18.46 -58.79
N ASP A 120 -33.01 -19.01 -58.24
CA ASP A 120 -33.45 -18.67 -56.88
C ASP A 120 -32.51 -19.26 -55.81
N LEU A 121 -32.08 -20.50 -55.97
CA LEU A 121 -31.09 -21.14 -55.09
C LEU A 121 -29.73 -20.44 -55.16
N ALA A 122 -29.34 -19.96 -56.35
CA ALA A 122 -28.11 -19.19 -56.51
C ALA A 122 -28.18 -17.84 -55.77
N ARG A 123 -29.36 -17.21 -55.73
CA ARG A 123 -29.60 -15.95 -55.00
C ARG A 123 -29.56 -16.17 -53.49
N GLU A 124 -30.24 -17.19 -52.98
CA GLU A 124 -30.20 -17.56 -51.56
C GLU A 124 -28.79 -17.92 -51.08
N ALA A 125 -28.04 -18.70 -51.86
CA ALA A 125 -26.65 -19.02 -51.56
C ALA A 125 -25.77 -17.77 -51.49
N LYS A 126 -26.00 -16.78 -52.35
CA LYS A 126 -25.31 -15.49 -52.35
C LYS A 126 -25.67 -14.66 -51.11
N ASP A 127 -26.94 -14.63 -50.72
CA ASP A 127 -27.40 -13.91 -49.53
C ASP A 127 -26.75 -14.50 -48.27
N HIS A 128 -26.76 -15.83 -48.11
CA HIS A 128 -26.07 -16.51 -47.02
C HIS A 128 -24.55 -16.29 -47.04
N TRP A 129 -23.93 -16.32 -48.23
CA TRP A 129 -22.50 -16.00 -48.38
C TRP A 129 -22.18 -14.59 -47.91
N SER A 130 -23.02 -13.60 -48.26
CA SER A 130 -22.83 -12.21 -47.87
C SER A 130 -22.94 -12.02 -46.35
N ALA A 131 -23.85 -12.74 -45.69
CA ALA A 131 -23.99 -12.73 -44.23
C ALA A 131 -22.76 -13.33 -43.53
N VAL A 132 -22.27 -14.49 -43.99
CA VAL A 132 -21.03 -15.11 -43.47
C VAL A 132 -19.83 -14.18 -43.69
N ARG A 133 -19.74 -13.52 -44.86
CA ARG A 133 -18.66 -12.59 -45.15
C ARG A 133 -18.70 -11.35 -44.27
N HIS A 134 -19.88 -10.84 -43.93
CA HIS A 134 -20.04 -9.75 -42.97
C HIS A 134 -19.52 -10.16 -41.58
N GLN A 135 -19.84 -11.37 -41.11
CA GLN A 135 -19.32 -11.90 -39.84
C GLN A 135 -17.78 -12.05 -39.86
N GLN A 136 -17.19 -12.44 -40.99
CA GLN A 136 -15.73 -12.49 -41.13
C GLN A 136 -15.05 -11.14 -40.97
N VAL A 137 -15.68 -10.06 -41.48
CA VAL A 137 -15.15 -8.69 -41.31
C VAL A 137 -15.15 -8.31 -39.84
N LEU A 138 -16.28 -8.51 -39.13
CA LEU A 138 -16.41 -8.21 -37.70
C LEU A 138 -15.39 -8.99 -36.84
N LEU A 139 -15.23 -10.30 -37.08
CA LEU A 139 -14.22 -11.09 -36.37
C LEU A 139 -12.79 -10.69 -36.74
N GLY A 140 -12.57 -10.22 -37.97
CA GLY A 140 -11.29 -9.69 -38.44
C GLY A 140 -10.89 -8.41 -37.70
N GLU A 141 -11.84 -7.51 -37.47
CA GLU A 141 -11.65 -6.29 -36.67
C GLU A 141 -11.33 -6.65 -35.20
N ALA A 142 -12.16 -7.49 -34.56
CA ALA A 142 -11.91 -7.94 -33.19
C ALA A 142 -10.54 -8.64 -33.03
N ARG A 143 -10.11 -9.40 -34.05
CA ARG A 143 -8.78 -10.03 -34.10
C ARG A 143 -7.65 -9.00 -34.17
N ALA A 144 -7.82 -7.92 -34.94
CA ALA A 144 -6.84 -6.85 -35.04
C ALA A 144 -6.68 -6.13 -33.69
N ASP A 145 -7.80 -5.83 -33.01
CA ASP A 145 -7.79 -5.22 -31.67
C ASP A 145 -7.06 -6.09 -30.64
N VAL A 146 -7.34 -7.40 -30.62
CA VAL A 146 -6.67 -8.34 -29.70
C VAL A 146 -5.17 -8.44 -30.01
N ARG A 147 -4.78 -8.39 -31.30
CA ARG A 147 -3.37 -8.39 -31.70
C ARG A 147 -2.63 -7.14 -31.20
N GLU A 148 -3.24 -5.98 -31.32
CA GLU A 148 -2.66 -4.73 -30.83
C GLU A 148 -2.48 -4.76 -29.30
N ARG A 149 -3.50 -5.24 -28.57
CA ARG A 149 -3.42 -5.43 -27.10
C ARG A 149 -2.35 -6.45 -26.71
N GLU A 150 -2.25 -7.60 -27.39
CA GLU A 150 -1.19 -8.60 -27.17
C GLU A 150 0.20 -7.99 -27.36
N ALA A 151 0.41 -7.20 -28.43
CA ALA A 151 1.66 -6.51 -28.69
C ALA A 151 2.02 -5.48 -27.61
N ALA A 152 1.03 -4.70 -27.14
CA ALA A 152 1.21 -3.76 -26.03
C ALA A 152 1.63 -4.47 -24.74
N LEU A 153 0.95 -5.57 -24.38
CA LEU A 153 1.27 -6.37 -23.20
C LEU A 153 2.66 -7.03 -23.29
N LEU A 154 3.07 -7.48 -24.48
CA LEU A 154 4.42 -7.98 -24.72
C LEU A 154 5.47 -6.87 -24.50
N GLY A 155 5.19 -5.65 -24.96
CA GLY A 155 6.03 -4.47 -24.70
C GLY A 155 6.19 -4.19 -23.20
N ILE A 156 5.08 -4.20 -22.45
CA ILE A 156 5.08 -4.03 -20.99
C ILE A 156 5.86 -5.17 -20.32
N SER A 157 5.66 -6.42 -20.73
CA SER A 157 6.36 -7.58 -20.15
C SER A 157 7.87 -7.45 -20.28
N ARG A 158 8.38 -7.06 -21.46
CA ARG A 158 9.81 -6.82 -21.68
C ARG A 158 10.34 -5.69 -20.82
N ARG A 159 9.59 -4.59 -20.69
CA ARG A 159 9.97 -3.46 -19.84
C ARG A 159 10.09 -3.88 -18.37
N VAL A 160 9.09 -4.59 -17.84
CA VAL A 160 9.09 -5.08 -16.46
C VAL A 160 10.24 -6.07 -16.23
N GLN A 161 10.49 -6.98 -17.17
CA GLN A 161 11.62 -7.91 -17.10
C GLN A 161 12.96 -7.16 -16.96
N ASN A 162 13.22 -6.19 -17.85
CA ASN A 162 14.45 -5.41 -17.81
C ASN A 162 14.62 -4.65 -16.49
N GLN A 163 13.52 -4.12 -15.94
CA GLN A 163 13.53 -3.44 -14.65
C GLN A 163 13.79 -4.38 -13.48
N VAL A 164 13.22 -5.59 -13.49
CA VAL A 164 13.51 -6.64 -12.50
C VAL A 164 15.00 -6.99 -12.50
N ASP A 165 15.59 -7.17 -13.69
CA ASP A 165 17.00 -7.53 -13.83
C ASP A 165 17.92 -6.41 -13.33
N LEU A 166 17.60 -5.15 -13.67
CA LEU A 166 18.30 -3.96 -13.17
C LEU A 166 18.15 -3.83 -11.64
N PHE A 167 16.94 -4.02 -11.12
CA PHE A 167 16.63 -3.93 -9.71
C PHE A 167 17.40 -4.98 -8.91
N ARG A 168 17.45 -6.22 -9.40
CA ARG A 168 18.24 -7.32 -8.79
C ARG A 168 19.72 -6.96 -8.68
N SER A 169 20.31 -6.43 -9.76
CA SER A 169 21.72 -6.03 -9.78
C SER A 169 22.00 -4.89 -8.79
N ARG A 170 21.17 -3.83 -8.80
CA ARG A 170 21.30 -2.70 -7.89
C ARG A 170 21.10 -3.09 -6.43
N ARG A 171 20.16 -3.99 -6.14
CA ARG A 171 19.93 -4.53 -4.78
C ARG A 171 21.19 -5.22 -4.25
N ALA A 172 21.78 -6.12 -5.05
CA ALA A 172 23.02 -6.80 -4.67
C ALA A 172 24.16 -5.80 -4.36
N GLY A 173 24.25 -4.70 -5.12
CA GLY A 173 25.20 -3.62 -4.84
C GLY A 173 24.95 -2.91 -3.51
N VAL A 174 23.70 -2.54 -3.22
CA VAL A 174 23.31 -1.92 -1.93
C VAL A 174 23.62 -2.87 -0.77
N GLU A 175 23.27 -4.15 -0.88
CA GLU A 175 23.56 -5.16 0.14
C GLU A 175 25.06 -5.33 0.39
N ALA A 176 25.88 -5.33 -0.67
CA ALA A 176 27.33 -5.45 -0.55
C ALA A 176 27.95 -4.26 0.19
N VAL A 177 27.54 -3.02 -0.15
CA VAL A 177 27.99 -1.80 0.53
C VAL A 177 27.58 -1.80 1.99
N GLN A 178 26.34 -2.20 2.30
CA GLN A 178 25.87 -2.28 3.68
C GLN A 178 26.62 -3.33 4.51
N ARG A 179 26.87 -4.51 3.94
CA ARG A 179 27.64 -5.57 4.60
C ARG A 179 29.07 -5.12 4.87
N ALA A 180 29.71 -4.46 3.90
CA ALA A 180 31.07 -3.94 4.05
C ALA A 180 31.14 -2.85 5.13
N GLY A 181 30.21 -1.89 5.13
CA GLY A 181 30.16 -0.82 6.13
C GLY A 181 29.93 -1.35 7.55
N ARG A 182 29.00 -2.30 7.74
CA ARG A 182 28.77 -2.94 9.06
C ARG A 182 29.97 -3.77 9.53
N ALA A 183 30.65 -4.46 8.63
CA ALA A 183 31.86 -5.21 8.98
C ALA A 183 33.00 -4.27 9.42
N GLN A 184 33.14 -3.11 8.79
CA GLN A 184 34.12 -2.08 9.19
C GLN A 184 33.80 -1.47 10.55
N GLN A 185 32.52 -1.17 10.81
CA GLN A 185 32.05 -0.70 12.12
C GLN A 185 32.36 -1.73 13.21
N GLY A 186 31.96 -2.99 13.02
CA GLY A 186 32.20 -4.05 14.01
C GLY A 186 33.68 -4.36 14.23
N ALA A 187 34.51 -4.30 13.19
CA ALA A 187 35.96 -4.44 13.33
C ALA A 187 36.57 -3.28 14.14
N HIS A 188 36.12 -2.06 13.89
CA HIS A 188 36.59 -0.89 14.65
C HIS A 188 36.13 -0.94 16.12
N GLU A 189 34.89 -1.34 16.38
CA GLU A 189 34.36 -1.56 17.74
C GLU A 189 35.21 -2.59 18.49
N ALA A 190 35.50 -3.74 17.87
CA ALA A 190 36.35 -4.78 18.46
C ALA A 190 37.80 -4.29 18.72
N CYS A 191 38.35 -3.45 17.85
CA CYS A 191 39.67 -2.82 18.08
C CYS A 191 39.62 -1.83 19.25
N CYS A 192 38.57 -1.01 19.36
CA CYS A 192 38.40 -0.08 20.47
C CYS A 192 38.28 -0.80 21.83
N GLU A 193 37.62 -1.96 21.85
CA GLU A 193 37.52 -2.82 23.04
C GLU A 193 38.88 -3.43 23.44
N ALA A 194 39.75 -3.72 22.47
CA ALA A 194 41.06 -4.34 22.71
C ALA A 194 42.15 -3.34 23.15
N ASP A 195 42.15 -2.11 22.60
CA ASP A 195 43.26 -1.15 22.76
C ASP A 195 43.10 -0.14 23.91
N GLY A 196 42.01 -0.20 24.69
CA GLY A 196 41.85 0.62 25.89
C GLY A 196 41.87 2.13 25.61
N ALA A 197 40.88 2.63 24.87
CA ALA A 197 40.47 4.05 24.79
C ALA A 197 41.55 5.14 24.51
N ALA A 198 42.75 4.78 24.06
CA ALA A 198 43.79 5.75 23.71
C ALA A 198 43.91 5.86 22.18
N ASP A 199 43.39 6.98 21.64
CA ASP A 199 43.49 7.47 20.26
C ASP A 199 43.07 6.50 19.14
N ALA A 200 41.79 6.09 19.16
CA ALA A 200 41.15 5.53 17.97
C ALA A 200 40.76 6.64 16.98
N ASP A 201 41.37 6.63 15.80
CA ASP A 201 41.09 7.58 14.71
C ASP A 201 39.62 7.42 14.25
N ALA A 202 38.79 8.46 14.37
CA ALA A 202 37.33 8.40 14.12
C ALA A 202 36.95 8.47 12.63
N ALA A 203 37.90 8.83 11.76
CA ALA A 203 37.68 9.01 10.33
C ALA A 203 37.19 7.74 9.58
N PRO A 204 37.69 6.51 9.88
CA PRO A 204 37.21 5.27 9.26
C PRO A 204 35.75 4.95 9.59
N CYS A 205 35.30 5.20 10.83
CA CYS A 205 33.89 5.02 11.22
C CYS A 205 32.98 5.99 10.48
N ALA A 206 33.35 7.27 10.44
CA ALA A 206 32.57 8.28 9.70
C ALA A 206 32.46 7.96 8.20
N ALA A 207 33.51 7.39 7.60
CA ALA A 207 33.49 6.94 6.21
C ALA A 207 32.57 5.72 6.00
N ALA A 208 32.61 4.73 6.91
CA ALA A 208 31.73 3.56 6.88
C ALA A 208 30.25 3.94 7.08
N ASP A 209 29.96 4.79 8.06
CA ASP A 209 28.63 5.36 8.32
C ASP A 209 28.10 6.12 7.10
N GLY A 210 28.95 6.95 6.49
CA GLY A 210 28.61 7.69 5.27
C GLY A 210 28.30 6.77 4.08
N ALA A 211 29.02 5.66 3.94
CA ALA A 211 28.74 4.66 2.90
C ALA A 211 27.40 3.94 3.14
N VAL A 212 27.09 3.55 4.38
CA VAL A 212 25.81 2.94 4.76
C VAL A 212 24.64 3.91 4.54
N ALA A 213 24.81 5.18 4.89
CA ALA A 213 23.81 6.22 4.67
C ALA A 213 23.54 6.46 3.18
N LYS A 214 24.58 6.52 2.34
CA LYS A 214 24.45 6.61 0.87
C LYS A 214 23.72 5.39 0.30
N ALA A 215 24.07 4.18 0.74
CA ALA A 215 23.41 2.95 0.31
C ALA A 215 21.91 2.95 0.66
N ARG A 216 21.54 3.50 1.83
CA ARG A 216 20.14 3.69 2.23
C ARG A 216 19.41 4.69 1.35
N ALA A 217 20.03 5.82 0.99
CA ALA A 217 19.43 6.79 0.07
C ALA A 217 19.14 6.16 -1.31
N VAL A 218 20.12 5.43 -1.87
CA VAL A 218 19.96 4.70 -3.13
C VAL A 218 18.81 3.69 -3.05
N ALA A 219 18.65 2.98 -1.94
CA ALA A 219 17.54 2.07 -1.76
C ALA A 219 16.17 2.78 -1.76
N CYS A 220 16.07 3.97 -1.15
CA CYS A 220 14.85 4.77 -1.17
C CYS A 220 14.47 5.21 -2.59
N ASP A 221 15.46 5.61 -3.39
CA ASP A 221 15.26 5.96 -4.80
C ASP A 221 14.78 4.75 -5.60
N MET A 222 15.37 3.57 -5.37
CA MET A 222 14.95 2.31 -5.99
C MET A 222 13.51 1.95 -5.66
N VAL A 223 13.08 2.14 -4.40
CA VAL A 223 11.68 1.92 -4.00
C VAL A 223 10.75 2.87 -4.74
N THR A 224 11.10 4.15 -4.81
CA THR A 224 10.30 5.17 -5.51
C THR A 224 10.16 4.83 -6.99
N GLU A 225 11.21 4.34 -7.63
CA GLU A 225 11.17 3.92 -9.02
C GLU A 225 10.31 2.66 -9.23
N ALA A 226 10.38 1.70 -8.30
CA ALA A 226 9.55 0.50 -8.35
C ALA A 226 8.05 0.82 -8.25
N GLU A 227 7.66 1.80 -7.44
CA GLU A 227 6.28 2.30 -7.34
C GLU A 227 5.81 3.00 -8.61
N ARG A 228 6.66 3.80 -9.24
CA ARG A 228 6.35 4.43 -10.52
C ARG A 228 6.13 3.37 -11.60
N LEU A 229 6.99 2.36 -11.64
CA LEU A 229 6.85 1.23 -12.57
C LEU A 229 5.54 0.50 -12.35
N GLU A 230 5.19 0.17 -11.10
CA GLU A 230 3.94 -0.49 -10.76
C GLU A 230 2.73 0.30 -11.27
N ARG A 231 2.68 1.61 -10.96
CA ARG A 231 1.59 2.49 -11.41
C ARG A 231 1.47 2.50 -12.94
N ALA A 232 2.60 2.56 -13.65
CA ALA A 232 2.63 2.55 -15.11
C ALA A 232 2.23 1.21 -15.74
N VAL A 233 2.31 0.10 -15.01
CA VAL A 233 1.92 -1.25 -15.46
C VAL A 233 0.45 -1.54 -15.16
N GLU A 234 -0.06 -1.06 -14.03
CA GLU A 234 -1.45 -1.31 -13.63
C GLU A 234 -2.47 -0.50 -14.46
N GLU A 235 -2.12 0.71 -14.89
CA GLU A 235 -2.94 1.57 -15.76
C GLU A 235 -3.40 0.88 -17.07
N PRO A 236 -2.50 0.28 -17.90
CA PRO A 236 -2.91 -0.43 -19.12
C PRO A 236 -3.55 -1.81 -18.90
N LEU A 237 -3.44 -2.40 -17.70
CA LEU A 237 -4.02 -3.72 -17.39
C LEU A 237 -5.51 -3.65 -16.98
N GLY A 238 -6.11 -2.45 -16.92
CA GLY A 238 -7.52 -2.28 -16.57
C GLY A 238 -7.85 -2.67 -15.13
N ALA A 239 -6.85 -2.88 -14.28
CA ALA A 239 -7.03 -3.10 -12.86
C ALA A 239 -6.65 -1.81 -12.14
N ARG A 240 -7.64 -0.96 -11.89
CA ARG A 240 -7.65 -0.32 -10.57
C ARG A 240 -8.34 -1.32 -9.65
N PRO A 241 -7.61 -2.09 -8.80
CA PRO A 241 -8.16 -2.20 -7.45
C PRO A 241 -8.39 -0.77 -6.99
N SER A 242 -9.50 -0.49 -6.29
CA SER A 242 -9.63 0.82 -5.65
C SER A 242 -8.33 1.13 -4.93
N GLU A 243 -7.95 2.40 -4.89
CA GLU A 243 -6.94 2.94 -3.98
C GLU A 243 -7.42 2.76 -2.52
N THR A 244 -7.88 1.56 -2.13
CA THR A 244 -7.94 1.09 -0.76
C THR A 244 -6.48 0.88 -0.38
N GLU A 245 -5.80 2.00 -0.12
CA GLU A 245 -4.47 2.02 0.47
C GLU A 245 -4.54 1.12 1.71
N LEU A 246 -3.78 0.03 1.66
CA LEU A 246 -3.58 -0.77 2.85
C LEU A 246 -2.73 0.09 3.78
N TYR A 247 -3.18 0.24 5.01
CA TYR A 247 -2.43 0.89 6.07
C TYR A 247 -2.03 -0.13 7.12
N GLU A 248 -0.92 0.18 7.77
CA GLU A 248 -0.41 -0.54 8.91
C GLU A 248 -0.41 0.38 10.11
N LEU A 249 -1.10 -0.02 11.18
CA LEU A 249 -0.99 0.63 12.47
C LEU A 249 0.18 0.03 13.22
N ARG A 250 1.13 0.87 13.62
CA ARG A 250 2.35 0.48 14.33
C ARG A 250 2.41 1.16 15.68
N LEU A 251 2.53 0.36 16.74
CA LEU A 251 2.55 0.89 18.10
C LEU A 251 3.95 0.90 18.72
N ARG A 252 4.92 0.16 18.17
CA ARG A 252 6.26 0.00 18.75
C ARG A 252 6.95 1.33 19.06
N ALA A 253 6.89 2.28 18.14
CA ALA A 253 7.51 3.60 18.30
C ALA A 253 6.87 4.45 19.41
N LEU A 254 5.62 4.17 19.79
CA LEU A 254 4.84 4.99 20.74
C LEU A 254 4.63 4.32 22.09
N THR A 255 4.70 2.99 22.14
CA THR A 255 4.35 2.19 23.32
C THR A 255 5.45 1.21 23.72
N GLY A 256 6.48 1.02 22.88
CA GLY A 256 7.53 0.03 23.07
C GLY A 256 7.12 -1.42 22.77
N ARG A 257 5.83 -1.70 22.53
CA ARG A 257 5.30 -3.03 22.19
C ARG A 257 5.16 -3.19 20.68
N ASP A 258 5.59 -4.32 20.13
CA ASP A 258 5.54 -4.57 18.69
C ASP A 258 4.15 -5.12 18.32
N LEU A 259 3.22 -4.21 18.06
CA LEU A 259 1.85 -4.51 17.64
C LEU A 259 1.62 -3.93 16.25
N ARG A 260 1.07 -4.77 15.36
CA ARG A 260 0.78 -4.41 13.96
C ARG A 260 -0.65 -4.79 13.58
N VAL A 261 -1.36 -3.83 13.02
CA VAL A 261 -2.71 -4.04 12.49
C VAL A 261 -2.73 -3.62 11.02
N LEU A 262 -3.11 -4.55 10.13
CA LEU A 262 -3.40 -4.22 8.74
C LEU A 262 -4.84 -3.78 8.63
N CYS A 263 -5.05 -2.60 8.05
CA CYS A 263 -6.36 -2.06 7.79
C CYS A 263 -6.43 -1.39 6.42
N THR A 264 -7.61 -0.97 6.03
CA THR A 264 -7.80 -0.08 4.89
C THR A 264 -8.94 0.89 5.16
N VAL A 265 -8.99 1.97 4.39
CA VAL A 265 -10.02 3.00 4.49
C VAL A 265 -10.87 2.93 3.23
N GLU A 266 -12.14 2.60 3.39
CA GLU A 266 -13.14 2.56 2.33
C GLU A 266 -13.83 3.92 2.27
N THR A 267 -13.81 4.56 1.11
CA THR A 267 -14.57 5.79 0.85
C THR A 267 -15.55 5.54 -0.29
N GLY A 268 -16.78 6.03 -0.18
CA GLY A 268 -17.80 5.82 -1.21
C GLY A 268 -19.15 6.44 -0.87
N LYS A 269 -20.17 6.19 -1.68
CA LYS A 269 -21.55 6.63 -1.40
C LYS A 269 -22.23 5.66 -0.43
N ALA A 270 -22.92 6.19 0.58
CA ALA A 270 -23.74 5.38 1.47
C ALA A 270 -24.81 4.62 0.69
N ALA A 271 -25.08 3.37 1.06
CA ALA A 271 -26.23 2.63 0.53
C ALA A 271 -27.52 3.33 0.97
N GLY A 272 -28.10 4.16 0.09
CA GLY A 272 -29.40 4.81 0.29
C GLY A 272 -29.42 6.32 0.58
N GLY A 273 -28.33 7.09 0.38
CA GLY A 273 -28.38 8.55 0.59
C GLY A 273 -27.19 9.33 0.03
N THR A 274 -27.36 10.64 -0.16
CA THR A 274 -26.41 11.63 -0.74
C THR A 274 -25.19 11.98 0.12
N GLY A 275 -24.80 11.11 1.06
CA GLY A 275 -23.64 11.31 1.95
C GLY A 275 -22.44 10.42 1.56
N ALA A 276 -21.23 10.98 1.70
CA ALA A 276 -19.99 10.19 1.66
C ALA A 276 -19.92 9.30 2.91
N ALA A 277 -19.90 7.98 2.72
CA ALA A 277 -19.67 7.01 3.78
C ALA A 277 -18.19 6.65 3.80
N GLU A 278 -17.56 6.82 4.96
CA GLU A 278 -16.18 6.41 5.20
C GLU A 278 -16.13 5.32 6.28
N ALA A 279 -15.42 4.24 5.99
CA ALA A 279 -15.28 3.11 6.89
C ALA A 279 -13.83 2.64 6.97
N VAL A 280 -13.44 2.18 8.15
CA VAL A 280 -12.17 1.50 8.37
C VAL A 280 -12.44 0.00 8.44
N ALA A 281 -11.79 -0.76 7.57
CA ALA A 281 -11.83 -2.20 7.57
C ALA A 281 -10.53 -2.77 8.20
N LEU A 282 -10.64 -3.45 9.34
CA LEU A 282 -9.52 -4.17 9.94
C LEU A 282 -9.39 -5.56 9.31
N LEU A 283 -8.21 -5.86 8.77
CA LEU A 283 -7.98 -7.03 7.92
C LEU A 283 -7.14 -8.10 8.62
N ALA A 284 -6.14 -7.71 9.42
CA ALA A 284 -5.32 -8.65 10.19
C ALA A 284 -4.69 -7.96 11.40
N VAL A 285 -4.41 -8.73 12.45
CA VAL A 285 -3.80 -8.24 13.70
C VAL A 285 -2.74 -9.24 14.16
N ALA A 286 -1.59 -8.74 14.59
CA ALA A 286 -0.55 -9.53 15.22
C ALA A 286 0.23 -8.72 16.28
N ALA A 287 0.81 -9.46 17.23
CA ALA A 287 1.54 -8.95 18.38
C ALA A 287 2.83 -9.74 18.57
N ASP A 288 3.88 -9.05 19.02
CA ASP A 288 5.12 -9.59 19.61
C ASP A 288 5.71 -10.77 18.81
N ARG A 289 5.83 -10.59 17.48
CA ARG A 289 6.45 -11.56 16.59
C ARG A 289 7.97 -11.36 16.53
N THR A 290 8.70 -12.47 16.60
CA THR A 290 10.15 -12.51 16.35
C THR A 290 10.49 -12.39 14.87
N GLN A 291 9.64 -12.94 13.99
CA GLN A 291 9.77 -12.87 12.54
C GLN A 291 8.50 -12.29 11.90
N TRP A 292 8.49 -10.97 11.70
CA TRP A 292 7.34 -10.29 11.10
C TRP A 292 7.11 -10.65 9.64
N TRP A 293 8.15 -11.09 8.93
CA TRP A 293 8.06 -11.46 7.51
C TRP A 293 7.11 -12.64 7.27
N GLU A 294 7.18 -13.71 8.07
CA GLU A 294 6.25 -14.84 7.96
C GLU A 294 4.80 -14.41 8.13
N TRP A 295 4.56 -13.45 9.04
CA TRP A 295 3.24 -12.87 9.20
C TRP A 295 2.83 -12.06 7.97
N TYR A 296 3.71 -11.24 7.38
CA TYR A 296 3.40 -10.48 6.16
C TYR A 296 3.15 -11.37 4.94
N GLU A 297 3.93 -12.44 4.77
CA GLU A 297 3.80 -13.42 3.69
C GLU A 297 2.39 -14.02 3.66
N TYR A 298 1.79 -14.24 4.84
CA TYR A 298 0.41 -14.69 4.97
C TYR A 298 -0.61 -13.55 4.95
N ALA A 299 -0.38 -12.50 5.73
CA ALA A 299 -1.37 -11.48 6.03
C ALA A 299 -1.63 -10.52 4.86
N LEU A 300 -0.60 -10.18 4.07
CA LEU A 300 -0.77 -9.25 2.93
C LEU A 300 -1.57 -9.89 1.78
N PRO A 301 -1.27 -11.10 1.30
CA PRO A 301 -2.11 -11.75 0.29
C PRO A 301 -3.54 -11.98 0.79
N LEU A 302 -3.71 -12.35 2.06
CA LEU A 302 -5.03 -12.54 2.66
C LEU A 302 -5.83 -11.24 2.73
N ALA A 303 -5.22 -10.15 3.19
CA ALA A 303 -5.82 -8.82 3.23
C ALA A 303 -6.25 -8.37 1.83
N ARG A 304 -5.37 -8.48 0.83
CA ARG A 304 -5.68 -8.15 -0.58
C ARG A 304 -6.80 -9.02 -1.13
N LYS A 305 -6.81 -10.32 -0.86
CA LYS A 305 -7.87 -11.24 -1.29
C LYS A 305 -9.23 -10.86 -0.69
N ARG A 306 -9.26 -10.43 0.58
CA ARG A 306 -10.49 -9.96 1.24
C ARG A 306 -11.04 -8.71 0.56
N LEU A 307 -10.18 -7.74 0.28
CA LEU A 307 -10.57 -6.51 -0.41
C LEU A 307 -11.08 -6.80 -1.82
N ALA A 308 -10.35 -7.58 -2.61
CA ALA A 308 -10.76 -7.95 -3.97
C ALA A 308 -12.13 -8.65 -4.00
N ARG A 309 -12.42 -9.54 -3.03
CA ARG A 309 -13.74 -10.19 -2.90
C ARG A 309 -14.84 -9.18 -2.60
N ARG A 310 -14.56 -8.23 -1.71
CA ARG A 310 -15.51 -7.22 -1.25
C ARG A 310 -15.84 -6.23 -2.37
N GLU A 311 -14.83 -5.80 -3.11
CA GLU A 311 -14.95 -5.00 -4.33
C GLU A 311 -15.77 -5.74 -5.41
N SER A 312 -15.44 -7.01 -5.68
CA SER A 312 -16.15 -7.85 -6.67
C SER A 312 -17.63 -8.05 -6.31
N ALA A 313 -17.96 -8.05 -5.02
CA ALA A 313 -19.34 -8.18 -4.52
C ALA A 313 -20.11 -6.85 -4.51
N GLY A 314 -19.51 -5.75 -4.98
CA GLY A 314 -20.15 -4.43 -5.02
C GLY A 314 -20.56 -3.89 -3.65
N ARG A 315 -19.81 -4.25 -2.59
CA ARG A 315 -20.13 -3.85 -1.23
C ARG A 315 -19.78 -2.39 -0.99
N GLY A 316 -20.74 -1.61 -0.50
CA GLY A 316 -20.52 -0.22 -0.11
C GLY A 316 -19.61 -0.10 1.14
N PRO A 317 -19.08 1.10 1.42
CA PRO A 317 -18.20 1.35 2.57
C PRO A 317 -18.84 0.90 3.87
N GLY A 318 -18.11 0.07 4.62
CA GLY A 318 -18.58 -0.41 5.92
C GLY A 318 -19.75 -1.40 5.87
N ALA A 319 -20.08 -1.96 4.70
CA ALA A 319 -21.07 -3.03 4.59
C ALA A 319 -20.62 -4.28 5.36
N GLU A 320 -21.56 -5.00 5.94
CA GLU A 320 -21.32 -6.25 6.66
C GLU A 320 -21.66 -7.44 5.76
N ASP A 321 -20.92 -8.55 5.91
CA ASP A 321 -21.12 -9.78 5.15
C ASP A 321 -20.62 -11.03 5.91
N GLU A 322 -20.61 -12.17 5.22
CA GLU A 322 -20.15 -13.44 5.79
C GLU A 322 -18.70 -13.38 6.30
N ASN A 323 -17.85 -12.54 5.71
CA ASN A 323 -16.42 -12.40 6.02
C ASN A 323 -16.12 -11.20 6.94
N PHE A 324 -16.99 -10.20 6.96
CA PHE A 324 -16.82 -8.93 7.66
C PHE A 324 -17.97 -8.65 8.60
N CYS A 325 -17.65 -8.44 9.88
CA CYS A 325 -18.63 -8.03 10.89
C CYS A 325 -18.37 -6.59 11.33
N GLY A 326 -19.43 -5.82 11.53
CA GLY A 326 -19.40 -4.44 11.99
C GLY A 326 -20.44 -4.20 13.07
N GLY A 327 -20.54 -2.94 13.53
CA GLY A 327 -21.55 -2.49 14.46
C GLY A 327 -21.08 -1.29 15.28
N GLY A 328 -21.97 -0.33 15.55
CA GLY A 328 -21.66 0.91 16.26
C GLY A 328 -21.02 0.73 17.65
N ASN A 329 -21.23 -0.44 18.28
CA ASN A 329 -20.68 -0.77 19.59
C ASN A 329 -19.57 -1.83 19.56
N LEU A 330 -19.15 -2.36 18.40
CA LEU A 330 -18.24 -3.51 18.33
C LEU A 330 -16.92 -3.25 19.07
N LEU A 331 -16.34 -2.05 18.91
CA LEU A 331 -15.09 -1.70 19.57
C LEU A 331 -15.29 -1.49 21.07
N ARG A 332 -16.41 -0.88 21.47
CA ARG A 332 -16.79 -0.67 22.88
C ARG A 332 -16.97 -2.01 23.60
N ASP A 333 -17.65 -2.96 22.99
CA ASP A 333 -17.92 -4.29 23.57
C ASP A 333 -16.66 -5.15 23.66
N TRP A 334 -15.74 -4.98 22.70
CA TRP A 334 -14.48 -5.71 22.66
C TRP A 334 -13.45 -5.16 23.65
N TYR A 335 -13.38 -3.83 23.81
CA TYR A 335 -12.32 -3.14 24.54
C TYR A 335 -12.24 -3.56 26.03
N PRO A 336 -11.05 -3.95 26.52
CA PRO A 336 -10.87 -4.29 27.94
C PRO A 336 -10.74 -3.03 28.82
N GLY A 337 -11.85 -2.33 29.08
CA GLY A 337 -11.89 -1.13 29.93
C GLY A 337 -13.16 -0.31 29.76
N ARG A 338 -13.20 0.90 30.33
CA ARG A 338 -14.31 1.85 30.09
C ARG A 338 -14.10 2.57 28.77
N ASP A 339 -15.19 3.05 28.19
CA ASP A 339 -15.15 3.79 26.93
C ASP A 339 -14.38 5.12 27.05
N GLU A 340 -14.48 5.78 28.20
CA GLU A 340 -13.69 6.98 28.52
C GLU A 340 -12.18 6.71 28.52
N ASP A 341 -11.76 5.54 29.03
CA ASP A 341 -10.34 5.15 29.05
C ASP A 341 -9.82 4.95 27.62
N ARG A 342 -10.65 4.37 26.75
CA ARG A 342 -10.34 4.15 25.33
C ARG A 342 -10.09 5.47 24.60
N HIS A 343 -10.99 6.44 24.76
CA HIS A 343 -10.84 7.76 24.14
C HIS A 343 -9.66 8.55 24.73
N ARG A 344 -9.42 8.46 26.05
CA ARG A 344 -8.26 9.09 26.68
C ARG A 344 -6.94 8.50 26.18
N GLY A 345 -6.85 7.18 26.06
CA GLY A 345 -5.68 6.50 25.50
C GLY A 345 -5.47 6.84 24.03
N ALA A 346 -6.54 6.90 23.23
CA ALA A 346 -6.49 7.36 21.85
C ALA A 346 -5.93 8.79 21.75
N ALA A 347 -6.43 9.72 22.57
CA ALA A 347 -5.93 11.09 22.62
C ALA A 347 -4.43 11.17 22.97
N SER A 348 -3.99 10.35 23.93
CA SER A 348 -2.57 10.22 24.30
C SER A 348 -1.73 9.70 23.12
N LEU A 349 -2.15 8.62 22.46
CA LEU A 349 -1.46 8.09 21.27
C LEU A 349 -1.37 9.12 20.14
N MET A 350 -2.43 9.88 19.91
CA MET A 350 -2.42 10.97 18.92
C MET A 350 -1.45 12.09 19.28
N ALA A 351 -1.33 12.43 20.56
CA ALA A 351 -0.35 13.41 21.04
C ALA A 351 1.09 12.92 20.83
N ARG A 352 1.39 11.68 21.24
CA ARG A 352 2.71 11.04 21.04
C ARG A 352 3.07 10.95 19.56
N ASN A 353 2.13 10.55 18.71
CA ASN A 353 2.33 10.47 17.27
C ASN A 353 2.69 11.83 16.67
N ARG A 354 2.00 12.90 17.07
CA ARG A 354 2.33 14.28 16.66
C ARG A 354 3.73 14.70 17.13
N GLY A 355 4.08 14.42 18.38
CA GLY A 355 5.43 14.69 18.92
C GLY A 355 6.53 13.99 18.13
N GLN A 356 6.37 12.71 17.83
CA GLN A 356 7.32 11.95 17.00
C GLN A 356 7.44 12.48 15.56
N ARG A 357 6.35 12.97 14.98
CA ARG A 357 6.37 13.63 13.66
C ARG A 357 7.19 14.93 13.70
N LEU A 358 6.99 15.76 14.71
CA LEU A 358 7.77 16.97 14.93
C LEU A 358 9.26 16.66 15.14
N ALA A 359 9.56 15.67 15.98
CA ALA A 359 10.93 15.18 16.20
C ALA A 359 11.57 14.67 14.90
N SER A 360 10.79 14.01 14.04
CA SER A 360 11.25 13.55 12.73
C SER A 360 11.58 14.74 11.83
N VAL A 361 10.71 15.75 11.74
CA VAL A 361 10.97 16.97 10.95
C VAL A 361 12.22 17.70 11.45
N ARG A 362 12.38 17.84 12.77
CA ARG A 362 13.58 18.41 13.39
C ARG A 362 14.85 17.66 12.95
N ARG A 363 14.84 16.32 13.05
CA ARG A 363 15.97 15.46 12.68
C ARG A 363 16.31 15.56 11.18
N HIS A 364 15.32 15.61 10.29
CA HIS A 364 15.55 15.78 8.85
C HIS A 364 16.20 17.13 8.52
N ARG A 365 16.03 18.14 9.37
CA ARG A 365 16.69 19.45 9.26
C ARG A 365 18.05 19.51 9.97
N GLY A 366 18.53 18.40 10.53
CA GLY A 366 19.83 18.31 11.21
C GLY A 366 19.89 19.05 12.55
N LEU A 367 18.75 19.39 13.16
CA LEU A 367 18.70 20.16 14.41
C LEU A 367 18.66 19.24 15.64
N THR A 368 19.35 19.60 16.71
CA THR A 368 19.25 18.93 18.02
C THR A 368 18.09 19.49 18.85
N GLN A 369 17.67 18.78 19.90
CA GLN A 369 16.65 19.29 20.83
C GLN A 369 17.12 20.58 21.53
N GLU A 370 18.40 20.65 21.90
CA GLU A 370 19.00 21.83 22.53
C GLU A 370 18.97 23.06 21.62
N GLN A 371 19.24 22.89 20.33
CA GLN A 371 19.20 23.98 19.35
C GLN A 371 17.77 24.52 19.17
N VAL A 372 16.76 23.64 19.16
CA VAL A 372 15.35 24.06 19.10
C VAL A 372 14.95 24.75 20.41
N ALA A 373 15.39 24.22 21.55
CA ALA A 373 15.12 24.78 22.88
C ALA A 373 15.70 26.20 23.01
N ALA A 374 16.93 26.41 22.56
CA ALA A 374 17.58 27.72 22.51
C ALA A 374 16.80 28.72 21.64
N ARG A 375 16.31 28.28 20.48
CA ARG A 375 15.47 29.13 19.59
C ARG A 375 14.11 29.47 20.20
N MET A 376 13.55 28.57 21.00
CA MET A 376 12.29 28.76 21.72
C MET A 376 12.44 29.54 23.03
N GLY A 377 13.66 29.68 23.57
CA GLY A 377 13.89 30.25 24.90
C GLY A 377 13.37 29.37 26.05
N VAL A 378 13.33 28.05 25.86
CA VAL A 378 12.84 27.09 26.87
C VAL A 378 13.92 26.04 27.20
N PRO A 379 13.83 25.34 28.34
CA PRO A 379 14.72 24.22 28.65
C PRO A 379 14.59 23.08 27.63
N ALA A 380 15.67 22.35 27.36
CA ALA A 380 15.65 21.18 26.47
C ALA A 380 14.63 20.10 26.90
N ALA A 381 14.41 19.96 28.21
CA ALA A 381 13.37 19.09 28.76
C ALA A 381 11.96 19.43 28.25
N ARG A 382 11.66 20.71 27.99
CA ARG A 382 10.36 21.13 27.43
C ARG A 382 10.20 20.70 25.97
N VAL A 383 11.28 20.74 25.19
CA VAL A 383 11.31 20.24 23.79
C VAL A 383 11.15 18.72 23.77
N ALA A 384 11.82 18.00 24.68
CA ALA A 384 11.64 16.57 24.86
C ALA A 384 10.19 16.21 25.22
N ALA A 385 9.58 16.91 26.19
CA ALA A 385 8.18 16.71 26.58
C ALA A 385 7.19 16.94 25.41
N VAL A 386 7.46 17.91 24.53
CA VAL A 386 6.67 18.13 23.30
C VAL A 386 6.85 16.96 22.31
N GLU A 387 8.08 16.48 22.12
CA GLU A 387 8.38 15.37 21.21
C GLU A 387 7.85 14.02 21.72
N GLU A 388 7.77 13.84 23.03
CA GLU A 388 7.18 12.68 23.70
C GLU A 388 5.66 12.79 23.82
N GLY A 389 5.07 13.96 23.56
CA GLY A 389 3.62 14.19 23.62
C GLY A 389 3.06 14.18 25.04
N GLU A 390 3.82 14.67 26.03
CA GLU A 390 3.39 14.72 27.42
C GLU A 390 2.17 15.63 27.65
N PRO A 391 1.23 15.25 28.53
CA PRO A 391 0.10 16.10 28.89
C PRO A 391 0.58 17.46 29.44
N GLY A 392 0.07 18.57 28.89
CA GLY A 392 0.48 19.93 29.26
C GLY A 392 1.72 20.48 28.52
N ALA A 393 2.43 19.66 27.75
CA ALA A 393 3.46 20.13 26.81
C ALA A 393 2.88 20.49 25.43
N VAL A 394 1.70 19.96 25.11
CA VAL A 394 1.04 20.08 23.79
C VAL A 394 0.06 21.28 23.74
N GLU A 395 0.35 22.34 24.49
CA GLU A 395 -0.42 23.58 24.41
C GLU A 395 -0.19 24.30 23.09
N VAL A 396 -1.22 24.96 22.56
CA VAL A 396 -1.19 25.67 21.28
C VAL A 396 -0.01 26.64 21.19
N CYS A 397 0.22 27.45 22.23
CA CYS A 397 1.33 28.40 22.26
C CYS A 397 2.70 27.71 22.23
N THR A 398 2.84 26.57 22.92
CA THR A 398 4.09 25.79 22.93
C THR A 398 4.35 25.17 21.55
N LEU A 399 3.32 24.64 20.89
CA LEU A 399 3.42 24.10 19.53
C LEU A 399 3.75 25.19 18.50
N ALA A 400 3.14 26.37 18.63
CA ALA A 400 3.43 27.51 17.74
C ALA A 400 4.91 27.91 17.84
N ALA A 401 5.45 28.03 19.06
CA ALA A 401 6.85 28.34 19.29
C ALA A 401 7.79 27.26 18.72
N TYR A 402 7.45 25.97 18.89
CA TYR A 402 8.24 24.86 18.35
C TYR A 402 8.26 24.88 16.82
N VAL A 403 7.10 25.05 16.18
CA VAL A 403 6.99 25.11 14.71
C VAL A 403 7.74 26.33 14.15
N ALA A 404 7.66 27.49 14.81
CA ALA A 404 8.41 28.68 14.45
C ALA A 404 9.93 28.48 14.57
N ALA A 405 10.41 27.80 15.63
CA ALA A 405 11.82 27.47 15.80
C ALA A 405 12.38 26.53 14.71
N LEU A 406 11.50 25.75 14.09
CA LEU A 406 11.78 24.93 12.90
C LEU A 406 11.57 25.68 11.57
N SER A 407 11.36 27.00 11.62
CA SER A 407 11.05 27.86 10.47
C SER A 407 9.78 27.44 9.71
N GLY A 408 8.79 26.90 10.43
CA GLY A 408 7.46 26.60 9.90
C GLY A 408 6.40 27.61 10.33
N ARG A 409 5.18 27.44 9.80
CA ARG A 409 3.98 28.16 10.22
C ARG A 409 2.99 27.16 10.79
N LEU A 410 2.46 27.43 11.98
CA LEU A 410 1.36 26.65 12.55
C LEU A 410 0.05 27.28 12.11
N GLU A 411 -0.83 26.48 11.50
CA GLU A 411 -2.22 26.84 11.23
C GLU A 411 -3.11 25.98 12.10
N ILE A 412 -3.99 26.61 12.88
CA ILE A 412 -5.00 25.90 13.65
C ILE A 412 -6.27 25.92 12.82
N VAL A 413 -6.87 24.76 12.59
CA VAL A 413 -8.09 24.67 11.79
C VAL A 413 -9.20 24.11 12.67
N ALA A 414 -10.28 24.87 12.83
CA ALA A 414 -11.54 24.40 13.37
C ALA A 414 -12.41 23.88 12.22
N GLU A 415 -12.92 22.67 12.35
CA GLU A 415 -13.81 22.05 11.37
C GLU A 415 -15.16 21.83 12.04
N PHE A 416 -16.18 22.50 11.50
CA PHE A 416 -17.59 22.36 11.85
C PHE A 416 -18.31 21.60 10.73
N ASP A 417 -19.51 21.08 11.01
CA ASP A 417 -20.27 20.24 10.06
C ASP A 417 -20.52 20.91 8.71
N THR A 418 -20.51 22.25 8.64
CA THR A 418 -20.75 23.04 7.42
C THR A 418 -19.62 24.00 7.05
N GLU A 419 -18.64 24.21 7.93
CA GLU A 419 -17.64 25.28 7.75
C GLU A 419 -16.27 24.87 8.30
N ARG A 420 -15.21 25.17 7.54
CA ARG A 420 -13.82 24.98 7.96
C ARG A 420 -13.17 26.35 8.13
N LEU A 421 -12.77 26.67 9.36
CA LEU A 421 -12.24 27.97 9.73
C LEU A 421 -10.78 27.84 10.19
N VAL A 422 -9.90 28.62 9.57
CA VAL A 422 -8.49 28.71 10.00
C VAL A 422 -8.42 29.75 11.12
N LEU A 423 -8.15 29.28 12.33
CA LEU A 423 -7.86 30.08 13.51
C LEU A 423 -6.38 30.48 13.43
N GLY A 424 -6.11 31.59 12.76
CA GLY A 424 -4.76 32.14 12.55
C GLY A 424 -4.24 32.94 13.73
#